data_AF-A0A5K1CJP6-F1
#
_entry.id   AF-A0A5K1CJP6-F1
#
_cell.length_a   1.000
_cell.length_b   1.000
_cell.length_c   1.000
_cell.angle_alpha   90.00
_cell.angle_beta   90.00
_cell.angle_gamma   90.00
#
_symmetry.space_group_name_H-M   'P 1'
#
loop_
_entity.id
_entity.type
_entity.pdbx_description
1 polymer ?
#
loop_
_entity_poly.entity_id
_entity_poly.type
_entity_poly.pdbx_seq_one_letter_code
_entity_poly.pdbx_strand_id
1 'polypeptide(L)' 'DALAPYMSLNTLEFHWGKHHRAYVDNLNKQVLGTELGGLSLENVIVKTYNNGDLHPPFNNAAQ' A
#
# COMPACT_ATOMS: atom_id res chain seq x y z
N ASP A 1 -0.62 15.22 17.55
CA ASP A 1 0.32 15.42 18.69
C ASP A 1 0.59 14.13 19.48
N ALA A 2 -0.31 13.14 19.46
CA ALA A 2 -0.21 11.88 20.22
C ALA A 2 1.11 11.07 20.14
N LEU A 3 1.93 11.23 19.09
CA LEU A 3 3.22 10.52 18.95
C LEU A 3 4.44 11.35 19.40
N ALA A 4 4.24 12.60 19.81
CA ALA A 4 5.31 13.43 20.33
C ALA A 4 5.75 12.96 21.73
N PRO A 5 7.04 13.10 22.09
CA PRO A 5 8.13 13.70 21.31
C PRO A 5 8.82 12.74 20.33
N TYR A 6 8.42 11.47 20.28
CA TYR A 6 9.14 10.42 19.54
C TYR A 6 8.97 10.49 18.02
N MET A 7 7.85 11.03 17.54
CA MET A 7 7.62 11.28 16.13
C MET A 7 6.97 12.65 15.95
N SER A 8 7.55 13.44 15.04
CA SER A 8 7.01 14.75 14.72
C SER A 8 5.69 14.64 13.97
N LEU A 9 4.80 15.63 14.16
CA LEU A 9 3.57 15.75 13.38
C LEU A 9 3.87 15.79 11.87
N ASN A 10 4.88 16.58 11.47
CA ASN A 10 5.30 16.69 10.08
C ASN A 10 5.69 15.32 9.48
N THR A 11 6.41 14.48 10.23
CA THR A 11 6.75 13.12 9.78
C THR A 11 5.48 12.31 9.50
N LEU A 12 4.50 12.34 10.39
CA LEU A 12 3.26 11.57 10.22
C LEU A 12 2.40 12.11 9.06
N GLU A 13 2.30 13.44 8.90
CA GLU A 13 1.56 14.08 7.82
C GLU A 13 2.12 13.71 6.44
N PHE A 14 3.44 13.74 6.28
CA PHE A 14 4.05 13.32 5.03
C PHE A 14 3.98 11.80 4.84
N HIS A 15 4.33 11.01 5.86
CA HIS A 15 4.40 9.56 5.73
C HIS A 15 3.02 8.94 5.51
N TRP A 16 2.07 9.18 6.42
CA TRP A 16 0.74 8.59 6.31
C TRP A 16 -0.15 9.39 5.35
N GLY A 17 -0.15 10.72 5.49
CA GLY A 17 -1.05 11.58 4.73
C GLY A 17 -0.75 11.62 3.22
N LYS A 18 0.53 11.58 2.83
CA LYS A 18 0.96 11.63 1.43
C LYS A 18 1.45 10.28 0.91
N HIS A 19 2.46 9.66 1.54
CA HIS A 19 3.09 8.45 0.99
C HIS A 19 2.18 7.22 1.07
N HIS A 20 1.68 6.88 2.26
CA HIS A 20 0.76 5.75 2.44
C HIS A 20 -0.51 5.91 1.59
N ARG A 21 -1.10 7.11 1.59
CA ARG A 21 -2.25 7.42 0.70
C ARG A 21 -1.95 7.16 -0.77
N ALA A 22 -0.76 7.56 -1.26
CA ALA A 22 -0.38 7.32 -2.65
C ALA A 22 -0.26 5.82 -2.98
N TYR A 23 0.25 4.99 -2.06
CA TYR A 23 0.27 3.53 -2.24
C TYR A 23 -1.15 2.97 -2.36
N VAL A 24 -2.05 3.37 -1.46
CA VAL A 24 -3.47 2.97 -1.50
C VAL A 24 -4.15 3.39 -2.80
N ASP A 25 -4.00 4.65 -3.20
CA ASP A 25 -4.60 5.18 -4.43
C ASP A 25 -4.08 4.46 -5.68
N ASN A 26 -2.78 4.17 -5.73
CA ASN A 26 -2.17 3.46 -6.85
C ASN A 26 -2.60 1.99 -6.89
N LEU A 27 -2.63 1.32 -5.74
CA LEU A 27 -3.11 -0.06 -5.67
C LEU A 27 -4.55 -0.16 -6.15
N ASN A 28 -5.44 0.71 -5.66
CA ASN A 28 -6.84 0.75 -6.08
C ASN A 28 -6.99 0.89 -7.59
N LYS A 29 -6.19 1.76 -8.23
CA LYS A 29 -6.16 1.90 -9.69
C LYS A 29 -5.66 0.64 -10.40
N GLN A 30 -4.65 -0.03 -9.84
CA GLN A 30 -4.07 -1.24 -10.43
C GLN A 30 -5.00 -2.46 -10.35
N VAL A 31 -5.82 -2.56 -9.29
CA VAL A 31 -6.67 -3.74 -9.07
C VAL A 31 -8.10 -3.56 -9.60
N LEU A 32 -8.53 -2.33 -9.92
CA LEU A 32 -9.88 -2.04 -10.39
C LEU A 32 -10.23 -2.86 -11.64
N GLY A 33 -11.34 -3.60 -11.56
CA GLY A 33 -11.82 -4.44 -12.68
C GLY A 33 -10.99 -5.70 -12.94
N THR A 34 -9.99 -5.98 -12.11
CA THR A 34 -9.22 -7.23 -12.15
C THR A 34 -9.73 -8.23 -11.11
N GLU A 35 -9.29 -9.48 -11.19
CA GLU A 35 -9.56 -10.50 -10.17
C GLU A 35 -8.99 -10.15 -8.78
N LEU A 36 -8.06 -9.20 -8.70
CA LEU A 36 -7.43 -8.78 -7.45
C LEU A 36 -8.33 -7.86 -6.61
N GLY A 37 -9.24 -7.09 -7.24
CA GLY A 37 -10.02 -6.04 -6.57
C GLY A 37 -11.04 -6.53 -5.54
N GLY A 38 -11.34 -7.84 -5.51
CA GLY A 38 -12.23 -8.47 -4.53
C GLY A 38 -11.49 -9.21 -3.41
N LEU A 39 -10.16 -9.20 -3.40
CA LEU A 39 -9.35 -9.94 -2.43
C LEU A 39 -8.97 -9.07 -1.23
N SER A 40 -8.60 -9.73 -0.13
CA SER A 40 -7.91 -9.05 0.97
C SER A 40 -6.51 -8.60 0.55
N LEU A 41 -5.96 -7.62 1.25
CA LEU A 41 -4.63 -7.07 0.95
C LEU A 41 -3.54 -8.17 1.01
N GLU A 42 -3.60 -9.06 2.00
CA GLU A 42 -2.67 -10.18 2.16
C GLU A 42 -2.72 -11.13 0.97
N ASN A 43 -3.92 -11.43 0.47
CA ASN A 43 -4.09 -12.28 -0.71
C ASN A 43 -3.58 -11.60 -1.98
N VAL A 44 -3.74 -10.27 -2.10
CA VAL A 44 -3.13 -9.51 -3.19
C VAL A 44 -1.60 -9.60 -3.12
N ILE A 45 -1.00 -9.41 -1.95
CA ILE A 45 0.46 -9.53 -1.75
C ILE A 45 0.97 -10.91 -2.17
N VAL A 46 0.37 -11.99 -1.62
CA VAL A 46 0.82 -13.37 -1.90
C VAL A 46 0.66 -13.71 -3.39
N LYS A 47 -0.45 -13.36 -4.03
CA LYS A 47 -0.66 -13.62 -5.46
C LYS A 47 0.30 -12.83 -6.34
N THR A 48 0.56 -11.57 -6.01
CA THR A 48 1.39 -10.68 -6.83
C THR A 48 2.88 -10.82 -6.57
N TYR A 49 3.28 -11.50 -5.49
CA TYR A 49 4.66 -11.98 -5.32
C TYR A 49 5.08 -12.95 -6.43
N ASN A 50 4.12 -13.73 -6.97
CA ASN A 50 4.29 -14.58 -8.15
C ASN A 50 5.60 -15.41 -8.13
N ASN A 51 5.78 -16.17 -7.04
CA ASN A 51 6.96 -17.04 -6.83
C ASN A 51 8.32 -16.31 -6.97
N GLY A 52 8.38 -15.03 -6.63
CA GLY A 52 9.59 -14.20 -6.70
C GLY A 52 9.68 -13.32 -7.94
N ASP A 53 8.79 -13.49 -8.93
CA ASP A 53 8.68 -12.62 -10.11
C ASP A 53 7.57 -11.57 -9.90
N LEU A 54 7.92 -10.52 -9.15
CA LEU A 54 6.97 -9.57 -8.59
C LEU A 54 6.12 -8.88 -9.67
N HIS A 55 4.80 -9.08 -9.61
CA HIS A 55 3.86 -8.36 -10.44
C HIS A 55 3.69 -6.90 -9.98
N PRO A 56 3.37 -5.96 -10.88
CA PRO A 56 3.30 -4.52 -10.56
C PRO A 56 2.47 -4.12 -9.33
N PRO A 57 1.33 -4.78 -9.00
CA PRO A 57 0.56 -4.42 -7.80
C PRO A 57 1.24 -4.78 -6.48
N PHE A 58 2.21 -5.70 -6.47
CA PHE A 58 2.91 -6.14 -5.26
C PHE A 58 3.52 -4.96 -4.50
N ASN A 59 4.17 -4.04 -5.21
CA ASN A 59 4.89 -2.92 -4.61
C ASN A 59 3.98 -1.96 -3.84
N ASN A 60 2.76 -1.71 -4.33
CA ASN A 60 1.82 -0.85 -3.61
C ASN A 60 1.06 -1.63 -2.54
N ALA A 61 0.82 -2.93 -2.74
CA ALA A 61 0.13 -3.76 -1.77
C ALA A 61 0.97 -4.06 -0.51
N ALA A 62 2.29 -4.19 -0.66
CA ALA A 62 3.20 -4.52 0.43
C ALA A 62 3.67 -3.30 1.27
N GLN A 63 3.26 -2.08 0.90
CA GLN A 63 3.65 -0.80 1.51
C GLN A 63 2.54 -0.19 2.35
#